data_AF-A0A972C5C6-F1
#
_entry.id   AF-A0A972C5C6-F1
#
_cell.length_a   1.000
_cell.length_b   1.000
_cell.length_c   1.000
_cell.angle_alpha   90.00
_cell.angle_beta   90.00
_cell.angle_gamma   90.00
#
_symmetry.space_group_name_H-M   'P 1'
#
loop_
_entity.id
_entity.type
_entity.pdbx_description
1 polymer ?
#
loop_
_entity_poly.entity_id
_entity_poly.type
_entity_poly.pdbx_seq_one_letter_code
_entity_poly.pdbx_strand_id
1 'polypeptide(L)'
;MKSLFRDPLSRPVSAACLLWAALALCAVGSASAADQPAANTPPPLSLQTANADEGFALAVKLSQKAVGTVQPDVEVRKQLRAVYANNPDSLIAVSQVVAIHFQTIAAANDYWRE
;
A
#
# COMPACT_ATOMS: atom_id res chain seq x y z
N MET A 1 63.69 36.59 30.05
CA MET A 1 64.22 35.71 31.11
C MET A 1 63.14 35.61 32.20
N LYS A 2 62.48 34.45 32.27
CA LYS A 2 61.55 33.93 33.30
C LYS A 2 60.95 34.91 34.33
N SER A 3 59.65 35.18 34.20
CA SER A 3 58.71 35.26 35.33
C SER A 3 57.52 34.36 34.98
N LEU A 4 57.49 33.11 35.46
CA LEU A 4 56.93 32.69 36.75
C LEU A 4 55.41 32.89 36.82
N PHE A 5 54.72 31.85 36.37
CA PHE A 5 53.60 31.16 37.05
C PHE A 5 52.55 32.04 37.76
N ARG A 6 51.35 32.11 37.18
CA ARG A 6 50.12 32.50 37.88
C ARG A 6 48.95 31.64 37.38
N ASP A 7 48.55 30.72 38.25
CA ASP A 7 47.22 30.16 38.55
C ASP A 7 46.15 30.04 37.45
N PRO A 8 45.59 28.83 37.22
CA PRO A 8 44.47 28.60 36.32
C PRO A 8 43.13 28.68 37.09
N LEU A 9 42.78 29.82 37.70
CA LEU A 9 41.51 29.94 38.42
C LEU A 9 40.99 31.38 38.45
N SER A 10 40.71 31.93 37.26
CA SER A 10 39.85 33.10 37.15
C SER A 10 39.31 33.23 35.72
N ARG A 11 38.27 32.46 35.40
CA ARG A 11 37.32 32.81 34.34
C ARG A 11 35.92 32.83 34.96
N PRO A 12 35.15 33.91 34.76
CA PRO A 12 33.77 33.95 35.23
C PRO A 12 32.96 32.89 34.48
N VAL A 13 32.41 31.95 35.22
CA VAL A 13 31.50 30.93 34.70
C VAL A 13 30.19 31.65 34.37
N SER A 14 29.98 32.00 33.10
CA SER A 14 28.74 32.60 32.63
C SER A 14 27.57 31.67 32.93
N ALA A 15 26.62 32.18 33.71
CA ALA A 15 25.43 31.53 34.23
C ALA A 15 24.40 31.07 33.16
N ALA A 16 24.79 31.01 31.89
CA ALA A 16 23.92 30.63 30.77
C ALA A 16 24.02 29.14 30.39
N CYS A 17 24.97 28.38 30.95
CA CYS A 17 25.18 26.96 30.60
C CYS A 17 24.51 25.95 31.56
N LEU A 18 23.79 26.41 32.59
CA LEU A 18 23.21 25.53 33.62
C LEU A 18 21.67 25.52 33.63
N LEU A 19 21.03 25.97 32.55
CA LEU A 19 19.56 25.90 32.37
C LEU A 19 19.15 24.99 31.19
N TRP A 20 19.99 24.00 30.86
CA TRP A 20 19.69 22.98 29.84
C TRP A 20 19.70 21.55 30.37
N ALA A 21 19.77 21.35 31.69
CA ALA A 21 20.00 20.03 32.29
C ALA A 21 18.88 19.53 33.23
N ALA A 22 17.68 20.15 33.21
CA ALA A 22 16.60 19.73 34.11
C ALA A 22 15.19 20.02 33.55
N LEU A 23 14.75 19.28 32.53
CA LEU A 23 13.31 18.99 32.37
C LEU A 23 13.05 17.85 31.37
N ALA A 24 12.19 16.91 31.76
CA ALA A 24 11.51 15.89 30.96
C ALA A 24 12.37 14.69 30.49
N LEU A 25 12.83 13.82 31.39
CA LEU A 25 12.04 12.67 31.87
C LEU A 25 10.52 12.77 31.65
N CYS A 26 10.05 12.45 30.43
CA CYS A 26 8.73 11.89 30.11
C CYS A 26 8.58 11.78 28.58
N ALA A 27 9.07 10.69 28.01
CA ALA A 27 8.59 10.17 26.73
C ALA A 27 8.71 8.64 26.72
N VAL A 28 8.00 7.98 27.65
CA VAL A 28 7.33 6.72 27.30
C VAL A 28 6.19 7.14 26.37
N GLY A 29 6.55 7.37 25.10
CA GLY A 29 5.63 7.58 24.01
C GLY A 29 5.68 6.31 23.19
N SER A 30 4.59 5.54 23.28
CA SER A 30 4.32 4.26 22.64
C SER A 30 5.06 4.10 21.31
N ALA A 31 5.76 2.97 21.17
CA ALA A 31 6.07 2.40 19.88
C ALA A 31 4.75 2.26 19.11
N SER A 32 4.41 3.25 18.28
CA SER A 32 3.61 2.96 17.11
C SER A 32 4.54 2.17 16.22
N ALA A 33 4.43 0.85 16.31
CA ALA A 33 4.70 0.00 15.18
C ALA A 33 3.75 0.48 14.07
N ALA A 34 4.13 1.55 13.38
CA ALA A 34 3.74 1.72 12.00
C ALA A 34 4.28 0.46 11.34
N ASP A 35 3.38 -0.50 11.20
CA ASP A 35 3.52 -1.69 10.38
C ASP A 35 3.96 -1.18 9.01
N GLN A 36 5.27 -1.05 8.80
CA GLN A 36 5.81 -0.81 7.48
C GLN A 36 5.46 -2.09 6.75
N PRO A 37 4.50 -2.06 5.80
CA PRO A 37 4.11 -3.28 5.12
C PRO A 37 5.39 -3.81 4.48
N ALA A 38 5.77 -5.03 4.87
CA ALA A 38 6.90 -5.71 4.29
C ALA A 38 6.81 -5.52 2.76
N ALA A 39 7.93 -5.17 2.12
CA ALA A 39 8.03 -4.77 0.71
C ALA A 39 7.50 -5.81 -0.31
N ASN A 40 6.93 -6.91 0.18
CA ASN A 40 6.39 -8.06 -0.55
C ASN A 40 4.87 -8.23 -0.31
N THR A 41 4.21 -7.30 0.39
CA THR A 41 2.76 -7.34 0.59
C THR A 41 2.09 -6.84 -0.69
N PRO A 42 1.24 -7.65 -1.36
CA PRO A 42 0.50 -7.18 -2.51
C PRO A 42 -0.29 -5.92 -2.12
N PRO A 43 -0.30 -4.87 -2.96
CA PRO A 43 -1.03 -3.65 -2.65
C PRO A 43 -2.50 -3.97 -2.36
N PRO A 44 -3.15 -3.21 -1.46
CA PRO A 44 -4.57 -3.41 -1.16
C PRO A 44 -5.41 -3.30 -2.45
N LEU A 45 -6.52 -4.03 -2.51
CA LEU A 45 -7.42 -3.97 -3.66
C LEU A 45 -7.97 -2.55 -3.81
N SER A 46 -7.74 -1.95 -4.99
CA SER A 46 -8.30 -0.65 -5.37
C SER A 46 -9.22 -0.81 -6.58
N LEU A 47 -10.31 -0.04 -6.61
CA LEU A 47 -11.22 0.06 -7.75
C LEU A 47 -10.94 1.31 -8.61
N GLN A 48 -10.00 2.16 -8.20
CA GLN A 48 -9.64 3.38 -8.93
C GLN A 48 -8.72 3.04 -10.12
N THR A 49 -9.02 3.57 -11.30
CA THR A 49 -8.26 3.40 -12.55
C THR A 49 -8.21 4.72 -13.32
N ALA A 50 -7.14 4.96 -14.08
CA ALA A 50 -6.93 6.26 -14.72
C ALA A 50 -7.91 6.52 -15.88
N ASN A 51 -8.39 5.47 -16.53
CA ASN A 51 -9.28 5.53 -17.69
C ASN A 51 -10.18 4.28 -17.76
N ALA A 52 -11.12 4.30 -18.70
CA ALA A 52 -12.08 3.22 -18.92
C ALA A 52 -11.42 1.90 -19.37
N ASP A 53 -10.37 1.94 -20.18
CA ASP A 53 -9.67 0.75 -20.66
C ASP A 53 -8.99 0.00 -19.50
N GLU A 54 -8.32 0.73 -18.61
CA GLU A 54 -7.78 0.18 -17.37
C GLU A 54 -8.88 -0.36 -16.46
N GLY A 55 -10.03 0.33 -16.40
CA GLY A 55 -11.21 -0.12 -15.67
C GLY A 55 -11.74 -1.46 -16.19
N PHE A 56 -11.79 -1.64 -17.50
CA PHE A 56 -12.20 -2.89 -18.14
C PHE A 56 -11.18 -4.01 -17.87
N ALA A 57 -9.88 -3.71 -17.99
CA ALA A 57 -8.82 -4.67 -17.66
C ALA A 57 -8.91 -5.13 -16.19
N LEU A 58 -9.21 -4.20 -15.27
CA LEU A 58 -9.46 -4.53 -13.86
C LEU A 58 -10.70 -5.40 -13.69
N ALA A 59 -11.80 -5.12 -14.39
CA ALA A 59 -13.02 -5.94 -14.36
C ALA A 59 -12.76 -7.39 -14.77
N VAL A 60 -12.00 -7.59 -15.85
CA VAL A 60 -11.57 -8.91 -16.32
C VAL A 60 -10.73 -9.61 -15.26
N LYS A 61 -9.77 -8.91 -14.65
CA LYS A 61 -8.90 -9.46 -13.61
C LYS A 61 -9.68 -9.91 -12.37
N LEU A 62 -10.65 -9.11 -11.91
CA LEU A 62 -11.51 -9.46 -10.78
C LEU A 62 -12.37 -10.69 -11.09
N SER A 63 -12.95 -10.74 -12.29
CA SER A 63 -13.74 -11.89 -12.77
C SER A 63 -12.91 -13.20 -12.74
N GLN A 64 -11.67 -13.15 -13.25
CA GLN A 64 -10.77 -14.30 -13.25
C GLN A 64 -10.28 -14.67 -11.84
N LYS A 65 -10.06 -13.67 -10.97
CA LYS A 65 -9.66 -13.89 -9.58
C LYS A 65 -10.73 -14.68 -8.82
N ALA A 66 -12.01 -14.39 -9.03
CA ALA A 66 -13.11 -15.15 -8.42
C ALA A 66 -13.05 -16.65 -8.79
N VAL A 67 -12.83 -16.98 -10.07
CA VAL A 67 -12.65 -18.37 -10.51
C VAL A 67 -11.45 -19.03 -9.83
N GLY A 68 -10.32 -18.32 -9.72
CA GLY A 68 -9.13 -18.83 -9.03
C GLY A 68 -9.27 -18.97 -7.52
N THR A 69 -10.15 -18.20 -6.90
CA THR A 69 -10.49 -18.35 -5.47
C THR A 69 -11.35 -19.60 -5.23
N VAL A 70 -12.30 -19.89 -6.12
CA VAL A 70 -13.18 -21.06 -6.00
C VAL A 70 -12.44 -22.35 -6.38
N GLN A 71 -11.64 -22.32 -7.45
CA GLN A 71 -10.84 -23.45 -7.91
C GLN A 71 -9.35 -23.10 -7.88
N PRO A 72 -8.64 -23.41 -6.78
CA PRO A 72 -7.22 -23.08 -6.64
C PRO A 72 -6.32 -23.93 -7.55
N ASP A 73 -6.74 -25.14 -7.93
CA ASP A 73 -5.94 -26.04 -8.77
C ASP A 73 -5.83 -25.48 -10.21
N VAL A 74 -4.60 -25.25 -10.64
CA VAL A 74 -4.28 -24.73 -11.98
C VAL A 74 -4.50 -25.78 -13.06
N GLU A 75 -4.19 -27.04 -12.79
CA GLU A 75 -4.33 -28.12 -13.78
C GLU A 75 -5.79 -28.41 -14.06
N VAL A 76 -6.65 -28.41 -13.04
CA VAL A 76 -8.10 -28.50 -13.21
C VAL A 76 -8.63 -27.34 -14.06
N ARG A 77 -8.20 -26.09 -13.80
CA ARG A 77 -8.63 -24.93 -14.62
C ARG A 77 -8.16 -25.02 -16.07
N LYS A 78 -6.95 -25.53 -16.32
CA LYS A 78 -6.45 -25.75 -17.70
C LYS A 78 -7.32 -26.77 -18.45
N GLN A 79 -7.69 -27.87 -17.80
CA GLN A 79 -8.56 -28.88 -18.39
C GLN A 79 -9.95 -28.32 -18.72
N LEU A 80 -10.55 -27.55 -17.80
CA LEU A 80 -11.86 -26.92 -18.01
C LEU A 80 -11.85 -25.87 -19.13
N ARG A 81 -10.70 -25.24 -19.42
CA ARG A 81 -10.61 -24.18 -20.45
C ARG A 81 -10.99 -24.65 -21.84
N ALA A 82 -10.66 -25.89 -22.21
CA ALA A 82 -11.05 -26.44 -23.51
C ALA A 82 -12.57 -26.51 -23.68
N VAL A 83 -13.31 -26.72 -22.58
CA VAL A 83 -14.77 -26.85 -22.57
C VAL A 83 -15.44 -25.49 -22.80
N TYR A 84 -15.10 -24.49 -21.99
CA TYR A 84 -15.80 -23.20 -22.04
C TYR A 84 -15.27 -22.25 -23.12
N ALA A 85 -14.03 -22.38 -23.57
CA ALA A 85 -13.44 -21.41 -24.52
C ALA A 85 -14.05 -21.47 -25.92
N ASN A 86 -14.66 -22.59 -26.31
CA ASN A 86 -15.29 -22.79 -27.62
C ASN A 86 -16.82 -22.86 -27.54
N ASN A 87 -17.40 -22.62 -26.35
CA ASN A 87 -18.83 -22.69 -26.14
C ASN A 87 -19.44 -21.26 -26.18
N PRO A 88 -20.34 -20.94 -27.12
CA PRO A 88 -20.92 -19.60 -27.25
C PRO A 88 -21.64 -19.11 -25.98
N ASP A 89 -22.42 -19.97 -25.33
CA ASP A 89 -23.13 -19.62 -24.09
C ASP A 89 -22.15 -19.29 -22.97
N SER A 90 -21.03 -20.02 -22.90
CA SER A 90 -19.96 -19.73 -21.95
C SER A 90 -19.28 -18.39 -22.24
N LEU A 91 -19.04 -18.05 -23.50
CA LEU A 91 -18.45 -16.77 -23.89
C LEU A 91 -19.39 -15.60 -23.54
N ILE A 92 -20.69 -15.76 -23.77
CA ILE A 92 -21.72 -14.78 -23.38
C ILE A 92 -21.76 -14.64 -21.85
N ALA A 93 -21.75 -15.75 -21.11
CA ALA A 93 -21.77 -15.73 -19.65
C ALA A 93 -20.53 -15.03 -19.07
N VAL A 94 -19.34 -15.27 -19.63
CA VAL A 94 -18.11 -14.57 -19.22
C VAL A 94 -18.24 -13.06 -19.48
N SER A 95 -18.77 -12.67 -20.65
CA SER A 95 -19.01 -11.26 -20.98
C SER A 95 -19.94 -10.58 -19.97
N GLN A 96 -21.02 -11.25 -19.56
CA GLN A 96 -21.95 -10.73 -18.55
C GLN A 96 -21.28 -10.50 -17.19
N VAL A 97 -20.44 -11.44 -16.73
CA VAL A 97 -19.73 -11.28 -15.44
C VAL A 97 -18.78 -10.07 -15.49
N VAL A 98 -18.04 -9.92 -16.59
CA VAL A 98 -17.15 -8.76 -16.78
C VAL A 98 -17.95 -7.46 -16.80
N ALA A 99 -19.11 -7.43 -17.48
CA ALA A 99 -19.97 -6.25 -17.54
C ALA A 99 -20.45 -5.81 -16.15
N ILE A 100 -20.81 -6.75 -15.27
CA ILE A 100 -21.25 -6.45 -13.89
C ILE A 100 -20.11 -5.84 -13.07
N HIS A 101 -18.90 -6.39 -13.17
CA HIS A 101 -17.73 -5.81 -12.52
C HIS A 101 -17.38 -4.44 -13.09
N PHE A 102 -17.42 -4.29 -14.42
CA PHE A 102 -17.12 -3.02 -15.07
C PHE A 102 -18.12 -1.93 -14.70
N GLN A 103 -19.41 -2.25 -14.57
CA GLN A 103 -20.42 -1.31 -14.06
C GLN A 103 -20.06 -0.78 -12.67
N THR A 104 -19.57 -1.66 -11.78
CA THR A 104 -19.18 -1.28 -10.42
C THR A 104 -17.91 -0.41 -10.43
N ILE A 105 -16.92 -0.76 -11.26
CA ILE A 105 -15.68 0.01 -11.41
C ILE A 105 -15.98 1.38 -12.03
N ALA A 106 -16.78 1.45 -13.08
CA ALA A 106 -17.17 2.71 -13.71
C ALA A 106 -17.86 3.64 -12.71
N ALA A 107 -18.79 3.13 -11.90
CA ALA A 107 -19.42 3.90 -10.83
C ALA A 107 -18.41 4.38 -9.77
N ALA A 108 -17.40 3.56 -9.43
CA ALA A 108 -16.35 3.94 -8.49
C ALA A 108 -15.39 5.03 -9.02
N ASN A 109 -15.32 5.23 -10.35
CA ASN A 109 -14.46 6.21 -11.02
C ASN A 109 -15.25 7.39 -11.61
N ASP A 110 -16.49 7.61 -11.15
CA ASP A 110 -17.42 8.62 -11.71
C ASP A 110 -17.48 8.62 -13.25
N TYR A 111 -17.41 7.43 -13.85
CA TYR A 111 -17.44 7.20 -15.30
C TYR A 111 -16.37 7.97 -16.09
N TRP A 112 -15.28 8.42 -15.46
CA TRP A 112 -14.19 9.15 -16.11
C TRP A 112 -14.65 10.38 -16.91
N ARG A 113 -15.62 11.15 -16.39
CA ARG A 113 -16.27 12.29 -17.09
C ARG A 113 -15.40 13.54 -17.24
N GLU A 114 -14.08 13.45 -17.06
CA GLU A 114 -13.15 14.57 -17.19
C GLU A 114 -12.66 14.77 -18.64
#